data_AF-A0A9P1ASK3-F1
#
_entry.id   AF-A0A9P1ASK3-F1
#
_cell.length_a   1.000
_cell.length_b   1.000
_cell.length_c   1.000
_cell.angle_alpha   90.00
_cell.angle_beta   90.00
_cell.angle_gamma   90.00
#
_symmetry.space_group_name_H-M   'P 1'
#
loop_
_entity.id
_entity.type
_entity.pdbx_description
1 polymer ?
#
loop_
_entity_poly.entity_id
_entity_poly.type
_entity_poly.pdbx_seq_one_letter_code
_entity_poly.pdbx_strand_id
1 'polypeptide(L)'
;MTVTNPVTATSSISKKTTTTTEAPPPPPSPPVYMLKIAARKGLRSSLRGIPPEKRKKQLKKMGNMMKVEVISKSQSKKLHNTYRKVNVSQDAPALDMFEVNERAGLNDYLFQGDINLDESQISELTSTSTSSRKKRQIQNSAKFWPKNIVYYYFDSGLGTIMQQIVKDAMTFLETRTCITFKENSTATNRVKIINGVGCYSSVGMLGGEQTLSLGSGCELVGTAAHELSHTLGVFHSQMRSDRDDYVTVDLTDVPSSYQSNFVKFTTATSTNLVSYEYGSFMHYGGRAFVSTGGVDSIVPKESLMIYTMGGRIVTFMDVKMLNIHYSCTCNTTLNCGNGGYANPASCNECVCPYGFGGTLCTQKANYTCGSVLTATDTWKQENFTFGNSSNSATARASFVYCNYWIKAPVGKSIQFRIDSTYNTQCGYGCTFNGIEPKLKTDQTVTQTRYCCDEFNGDILTAEVNPLPVFSYNRYYITKYSFSYRYGDGLERETCADTADKDTCTALKSAIDQGCSVYDQAQLKVMCAASMDLCGKTADTDCADRFSTSQCSTYSANGMCSSQTPLVSEFVCAATCGFCINPV
;
A
#
# COMPACT_ATOMS: atom_id res chain seq x y z
N MET A 1 -40.20 18.48 -67.21
CA MET A 1 -39.29 19.28 -68.04
C MET A 1 -37.94 18.58 -68.06
N THR A 2 -37.50 18.14 -69.23
CA THR A 2 -36.10 17.79 -69.51
C THR A 2 -35.20 19.02 -69.40
N VAL A 3 -33.92 18.83 -69.08
CA VAL A 3 -32.75 19.32 -69.85
C VAL A 3 -31.50 18.62 -69.29
N THR A 4 -30.66 18.12 -70.18
CA THR A 4 -29.33 17.54 -69.91
C THR A 4 -28.20 18.55 -70.14
N ASN A 5 -27.01 18.26 -69.61
CA ASN A 5 -25.78 19.09 -69.63
C ASN A 5 -25.41 19.73 -70.98
N PRO A 6 -24.53 20.75 -70.93
CA PRO A 6 -23.31 20.69 -71.73
C PRO A 6 -21.99 20.91 -70.94
N VAL A 7 -20.88 20.68 -71.63
CA VAL A 7 -19.50 20.51 -71.13
C VAL A 7 -18.65 21.78 -71.32
N THR A 8 -17.63 21.99 -70.46
CA THR A 8 -16.26 22.57 -70.67
C THR A 8 -15.77 23.26 -69.37
N ALA A 9 -14.47 23.48 -69.10
CA ALA A 9 -13.22 23.10 -69.79
C ALA A 9 -12.09 22.80 -68.78
N THR A 10 -10.93 22.32 -69.24
CA THR A 10 -9.71 22.09 -68.42
C THR A 10 -8.77 23.30 -68.39
N SER A 11 -8.09 23.52 -67.25
CA SER A 11 -6.76 24.14 -67.26
C SER A 11 -5.87 23.49 -66.19
N SER A 12 -4.67 23.10 -66.58
CA SER A 12 -3.70 22.39 -65.72
C SER A 12 -2.60 23.34 -65.27
N ILE A 13 -2.55 23.65 -63.98
CA ILE A 13 -1.45 24.44 -63.39
C ILE A 13 -0.54 23.49 -62.60
N SER A 14 0.62 23.20 -63.19
CA SER A 14 1.71 22.49 -62.52
C SER A 14 2.30 23.36 -61.41
N LYS A 15 1.96 23.09 -60.14
CA LYS A 15 2.74 23.56 -58.99
C LYS A 15 3.64 22.44 -58.46
N LYS A 16 4.94 22.68 -58.63
CA LYS A 16 6.03 21.84 -58.14
C LYS A 16 6.12 22.00 -56.62
N THR A 17 5.42 21.16 -55.86
CA THR A 17 5.46 21.19 -54.39
C THR A 17 6.77 20.58 -53.91
N THR A 18 7.74 21.44 -53.59
CA THR A 18 9.02 21.04 -53.00
C THR A 18 8.76 20.41 -51.64
N THR A 19 9.06 19.12 -51.49
CA THR A 19 8.84 18.39 -50.24
C THR A 19 9.97 18.70 -49.25
N THR A 20 9.88 19.83 -48.56
CA THR A 20 10.68 20.07 -47.36
C THR A 20 10.19 19.14 -46.26
N THR A 21 10.93 18.05 -46.01
CA THR A 21 10.76 17.22 -44.82
C THR A 21 11.21 18.01 -43.60
N GLU A 22 10.33 18.87 -43.11
CA GLU A 22 10.48 19.52 -41.82
C GLU A 22 10.41 18.43 -40.74
N ALA A 23 11.45 18.32 -39.92
CA ALA A 23 11.46 17.36 -38.82
C ALA A 23 10.30 17.70 -37.86
N PRO A 24 9.60 16.70 -37.30
CA PRO A 24 8.54 16.97 -36.34
C PRO A 24 9.09 17.82 -35.20
N PRO A 25 8.34 18.83 -34.70
CA PRO A 25 8.82 19.70 -33.65
C PRO A 25 9.22 18.84 -32.43
N PRO A 26 10.31 19.19 -31.73
CA PRO A 26 10.71 18.45 -30.54
C PRO A 26 9.52 18.43 -29.55
N PRO A 27 9.29 17.31 -28.85
CA PRO A 27 8.20 17.22 -27.90
C PRO A 27 8.31 18.38 -26.90
N PRO A 28 7.18 19.04 -26.53
CA PRO A 28 7.22 20.19 -25.65
C PRO A 28 7.93 19.83 -24.35
N SER A 29 8.86 20.69 -23.93
CA SER A 29 9.58 20.52 -22.66
C SER A 29 8.58 20.32 -21.51
N PRO A 30 8.78 19.34 -20.61
CA PRO A 30 7.86 19.09 -19.50
C PRO A 30 7.53 20.37 -18.71
N PRO A 31 6.28 20.56 -18.26
CA PRO A 31 5.90 21.72 -17.47
C PRO A 31 6.68 21.74 -16.15
N VAL A 32 7.53 22.75 -15.97
CA VAL A 32 8.26 22.95 -14.70
C VAL A 32 7.31 23.61 -13.71
N TYR A 33 6.74 22.81 -12.81
CA TYR A 33 5.82 23.30 -11.79
C TYR A 33 6.57 24.09 -10.71
N MET A 34 6.25 25.38 -10.58
CA MET A 34 6.93 26.32 -9.70
C MET A 34 5.98 26.85 -8.62
N LEU A 35 6.40 26.79 -7.36
CA LEU A 35 5.62 27.27 -6.22
C LEU A 35 5.31 28.77 -6.35
N LYS A 36 4.01 29.09 -6.48
CA LYS A 36 3.51 30.47 -6.64
C LYS A 36 3.94 31.36 -5.45
N ILE A 37 4.22 32.63 -5.73
CA ILE A 37 4.71 33.60 -4.71
C ILE A 37 3.77 33.69 -3.50
N ALA A 38 2.45 33.72 -3.72
CA ALA A 38 1.46 33.72 -2.64
C ALA A 38 1.57 32.49 -1.72
N ALA A 39 1.83 31.31 -2.29
CA ALA A 39 1.95 30.05 -1.55
C ALA A 39 3.21 30.00 -0.66
N ARG A 40 4.31 30.65 -1.08
CA ARG A 40 5.56 30.71 -0.30
C ARG A 40 5.38 31.31 1.10
N LYS A 41 4.46 32.26 1.29
CA LYS A 41 4.16 32.85 2.61
C LYS A 41 3.49 31.82 3.53
N GLY A 42 2.48 31.10 3.02
CA GLY A 42 1.80 30.03 3.74
C GLY A 42 2.78 28.91 4.11
N LEU A 43 3.55 28.42 3.13
CA LEU A 43 4.57 27.40 3.36
C LEU A 43 5.61 27.83 4.42
N ARG A 44 6.11 29.08 4.39
CA ARG A 44 7.01 29.59 5.44
C ARG A 44 6.42 29.49 6.85
N SER A 45 5.10 29.65 7.00
CA SER A 45 4.42 29.48 8.29
C SER A 45 4.46 28.01 8.73
N SER A 46 4.11 27.08 7.84
CA SER A 46 4.19 25.64 8.08
C SER A 46 5.61 25.17 8.41
N LEU A 47 6.60 25.74 7.74
CA LEU A 47 8.04 25.54 8.00
C LEU A 47 8.54 26.26 9.28
N ARG A 48 7.65 26.62 10.22
CA ARG A 48 7.97 27.30 11.49
C ARG A 48 8.86 28.54 11.33
N GLY A 49 8.62 29.31 10.27
CA GLY A 49 9.34 30.53 9.94
C GLY A 49 10.59 30.35 9.05
N ILE A 50 11.03 29.11 8.81
CA ILE A 50 12.17 28.80 7.94
C ILE A 50 11.85 29.24 6.50
N PRO A 51 12.71 30.05 5.84
CA PRO A 51 12.49 30.44 4.45
C PRO A 51 12.46 29.21 3.52
N PRO A 52 11.48 29.09 2.59
CA PRO A 52 11.39 27.96 1.66
C PRO A 52 12.70 27.70 0.89
N GLU A 53 13.40 28.75 0.44
CA GLU A 53 14.69 28.59 -0.26
C GLU A 53 15.83 28.06 0.65
N LYS A 54 15.75 28.25 1.98
CA LYS A 54 16.65 27.58 2.94
C LYS A 54 16.29 26.09 3.01
N ARG A 55 15.00 25.76 3.12
CA ARG A 55 14.51 24.38 3.16
C ARG A 55 14.87 23.60 1.88
N LYS A 56 14.66 24.17 0.70
CA LYS A 56 15.07 23.59 -0.59
C LYS A 56 16.56 23.26 -0.63
N LYS A 57 17.42 24.15 -0.12
CA LYS A 57 18.86 23.90 -0.01
C LYS A 57 19.20 22.80 1.01
N GLN A 58 18.47 22.72 2.13
CA GLN A 58 18.64 21.65 3.13
C GLN A 58 18.27 20.27 2.55
N LEU A 59 17.11 20.14 1.91
CA LEU A 59 16.67 18.90 1.28
C LEU A 59 17.62 18.47 0.15
N LYS A 60 18.06 19.40 -0.71
CA LYS A 60 19.06 19.11 -1.74
C LYS A 60 20.40 18.64 -1.15
N LYS A 61 20.87 19.26 -0.04
CA LYS A 61 22.09 18.80 0.64
C LYS A 61 21.91 17.41 1.23
N MET A 62 20.78 17.15 1.88
CA MET A 62 20.43 15.83 2.42
C MET A 62 20.43 14.77 1.33
N GLY A 63 19.79 15.05 0.19
CA GLY A 63 19.79 14.17 -0.97
C GLY A 63 21.18 13.84 -1.51
N ASN A 64 22.05 14.85 -1.65
CA ASN A 64 23.44 14.62 -2.08
C ASN A 64 24.26 13.76 -1.10
N MET A 65 23.88 13.69 0.18
CA MET A 65 24.54 12.84 1.19
C MET A 65 23.99 11.41 1.19
N MET A 66 22.77 11.22 0.71
CA MET A 66 22.07 9.94 0.72
C MET A 66 22.29 9.20 -0.60
N LYS A 67 23.21 8.24 -0.57
CA LYS A 67 23.40 7.32 -1.70
C LYS A 67 22.14 6.47 -1.86
N VAL A 68 21.51 6.55 -3.03
CA VAL A 68 20.55 5.55 -3.49
C VAL A 68 21.24 4.76 -4.60
N GLU A 69 21.09 3.43 -4.56
CA GLU A 69 21.63 2.57 -5.61
C GLU A 69 20.85 2.79 -6.91
N VAL A 70 21.57 2.89 -8.03
CA VAL A 70 20.99 3.09 -9.36
C VAL A 70 21.33 1.87 -10.21
N ILE A 71 20.31 1.25 -10.78
CA ILE A 71 20.48 0.08 -11.65
C ILE A 71 21.01 0.49 -13.02
N SER A 72 21.71 -0.42 -13.71
CA SER A 72 22.17 -0.18 -15.08
C SER A 72 21.00 -0.13 -16.07
N LYS A 73 21.19 0.56 -17.21
CA LYS A 73 20.18 0.62 -18.30
C LYS A 73 19.73 -0.76 -18.79
N SER A 74 20.60 -1.77 -18.74
CA SER A 74 20.25 -3.17 -19.06
C SER A 74 19.37 -3.82 -17.99
N GLN A 75 19.62 -3.56 -16.71
CA GLN A 75 18.76 -4.01 -15.61
C GLN A 75 17.41 -3.31 -15.66
N SER A 76 17.37 -1.99 -15.86
CA SER A 76 16.16 -1.20 -16.09
C SER A 76 15.30 -1.79 -17.22
N LYS A 77 15.89 -2.00 -18.41
CA LYS A 77 15.17 -2.61 -19.55
C LYS A 77 14.62 -4.01 -19.22
N LYS A 78 15.34 -4.82 -18.44
CA LYS A 78 14.85 -6.15 -17.99
C LYS A 78 13.69 -6.01 -17.00
N LEU A 79 13.80 -5.10 -16.04
CA LEU A 79 12.80 -4.81 -15.01
C LEU A 79 11.48 -4.33 -15.63
N HIS A 80 11.53 -3.37 -16.56
CA HIS A 80 10.33 -2.81 -17.20
C HIS A 80 9.68 -3.72 -18.26
N ASN A 81 10.12 -4.98 -18.35
CA ASN A 81 9.51 -6.04 -19.13
C ASN A 81 8.86 -7.14 -18.25
N THR A 82 8.92 -7.05 -16.91
CA THR A 82 8.36 -8.11 -16.02
C THR A 82 6.87 -7.98 -15.74
N TYR A 83 6.24 -6.85 -16.09
CA TYR A 83 4.83 -6.56 -15.84
C TYR A 83 4.10 -6.06 -17.09
N ARG A 84 2.80 -6.33 -17.17
CA ARG A 84 1.92 -5.88 -18.26
C ARG A 84 1.69 -4.37 -18.11
N LYS A 85 2.09 -3.59 -19.12
CA LYS A 85 1.78 -2.16 -19.21
C LYS A 85 0.36 -2.00 -19.76
N VAL A 86 -0.37 -1.03 -19.24
CA VAL A 86 -1.78 -0.73 -19.55
C VAL A 86 -1.96 0.71 -20.01
N ASN A 87 -3.10 1.00 -20.63
CA ASN A 87 -3.48 2.34 -21.04
C ASN A 87 -4.17 3.06 -19.88
N VAL A 88 -3.38 3.84 -19.13
CA VAL A 88 -3.88 4.70 -18.05
C VAL A 88 -4.87 5.74 -18.60
N SER A 89 -5.96 5.97 -17.87
CA SER A 89 -7.00 6.95 -18.24
C SER A 89 -6.42 8.37 -18.33
N GLN A 90 -6.59 9.03 -19.48
CA GLN A 90 -5.98 10.35 -19.74
C GLN A 90 -6.63 11.48 -18.93
N ASP A 91 -7.96 11.44 -18.79
CA ASP A 91 -8.75 12.45 -18.06
C ASP A 91 -9.24 11.88 -16.71
N ALA A 92 -8.29 11.54 -15.83
CA ALA A 92 -8.61 11.02 -14.50
C ALA A 92 -9.51 12.01 -13.70
N PRO A 93 -10.61 11.57 -13.06
CA PRO A 93 -11.59 12.46 -12.41
C PRO A 93 -11.09 13.34 -11.26
N ALA A 94 -9.87 13.09 -10.77
CA ALA A 94 -9.14 13.88 -9.80
C ALA A 94 -7.64 13.54 -9.93
N LEU A 95 -6.77 14.34 -9.30
CA LEU A 95 -5.34 14.04 -9.21
C LEU A 95 -5.07 13.21 -7.93
N ASP A 96 -3.95 12.47 -7.92
CA ASP A 96 -3.41 11.92 -6.67
C ASP A 96 -2.74 13.05 -5.83
N MET A 97 -2.68 12.91 -4.51
CA MET A 97 -2.08 13.94 -3.65
C MET A 97 -0.61 14.24 -3.97
N PHE A 98 0.19 13.25 -4.42
CA PHE A 98 1.57 13.52 -4.84
C PHE A 98 1.61 14.36 -6.11
N GLU A 99 0.66 14.14 -7.02
CA GLU A 99 0.51 14.93 -8.24
C GLU A 99 -0.05 16.34 -7.95
N VAL A 100 -0.96 16.49 -6.98
CA VAL A 100 -1.40 17.81 -6.48
C VAL A 100 -0.18 18.60 -5.97
N ASN A 101 0.70 17.98 -5.20
CA ASN A 101 1.89 18.61 -4.66
C ASN A 101 2.95 18.90 -5.72
N GLU A 102 3.14 17.98 -6.67
CA GLU A 102 4.01 18.19 -7.83
C GLU A 102 3.54 19.37 -8.67
N ARG A 103 2.27 19.39 -9.09
CA ARG A 103 1.68 20.47 -9.90
C ARG A 103 1.65 21.81 -9.16
N ALA A 104 1.66 21.79 -7.82
CA ALA A 104 1.82 22.97 -6.97
C ALA A 104 3.29 23.44 -6.83
N GLY A 105 4.27 22.65 -7.25
CA GLY A 105 5.70 22.93 -7.10
C GLY A 105 6.24 22.72 -5.68
N LEU A 106 5.64 21.82 -4.89
CA LEU A 106 6.01 21.58 -3.49
C LEU A 106 7.14 20.56 -3.30
N ASN A 107 7.37 19.69 -4.29
CA ASN A 107 8.40 18.61 -4.26
C ASN A 107 9.83 19.12 -4.02
N ASP A 108 10.09 20.40 -4.28
CA ASP A 108 11.34 21.11 -4.00
C ASP A 108 11.55 21.47 -2.51
N TYR A 109 10.47 21.50 -1.72
CA TYR A 109 10.44 22.11 -0.38
C TYR A 109 9.93 21.15 0.71
N LEU A 110 9.26 20.08 0.33
CA LEU A 110 8.79 19.01 1.21
C LEU A 110 9.62 17.77 0.95
N PHE A 111 10.08 17.12 2.01
CA PHE A 111 10.70 15.81 1.89
C PHE A 111 9.64 14.84 1.38
N GLN A 112 9.97 13.97 0.44
CA GLN A 112 9.01 12.99 -0.06
C GLN A 112 7.70 13.56 -0.65
N GLY A 113 7.70 14.84 -1.04
CA GLY A 113 6.56 15.50 -1.70
C GLY A 113 5.53 16.11 -0.74
N ASP A 114 5.40 15.59 0.48
CA ASP A 114 4.36 15.95 1.47
C ASP A 114 4.85 15.94 2.94
N ILE A 115 6.09 15.54 3.23
CA ILE A 115 6.63 15.54 4.60
C ILE A 115 7.36 16.87 4.88
N ASN A 116 6.82 17.63 5.82
CA ASN A 116 7.51 18.73 6.47
C ASN A 116 8.37 18.22 7.64
N LEU A 117 9.60 17.83 7.35
CA LEU A 117 10.58 17.49 8.39
C LEU A 117 10.89 18.69 9.29
N ASP A 118 11.13 18.46 10.57
CA ASP A 118 11.76 19.44 11.46
C ASP A 118 13.30 19.42 11.33
N GLU A 119 13.98 20.43 11.91
CA GLU A 119 15.46 20.52 11.81
C GLU A 119 16.16 19.35 12.54
N SER A 120 15.53 18.76 13.58
CA SER A 120 16.06 17.59 14.28
C SER A 120 15.93 16.31 13.44
N GLN A 121 14.81 16.09 12.75
CA GLN A 121 14.63 15.02 11.77
C GLN A 121 15.62 15.13 10.61
N ILE A 122 15.81 16.33 10.03
CA ILE A 122 16.83 16.55 8.98
C ILE A 122 18.24 16.22 9.50
N SER A 123 18.55 16.62 10.74
CA SER A 123 19.85 16.33 11.35
C SER A 123 20.04 14.83 11.64
N GLU A 124 19.00 14.12 12.07
CA GLU A 124 19.04 12.67 12.31
C GLU A 124 19.21 11.90 11.00
N LEU A 125 18.45 12.25 9.95
CA LEU A 125 18.55 11.65 8.61
C LEU A 125 19.90 11.89 7.94
N THR A 126 20.55 13.05 8.18
CA THR A 126 21.86 13.38 7.60
C THR A 126 23.05 12.93 8.45
N SER A 127 22.83 12.39 9.65
CA SER A 127 23.92 11.97 10.54
C SER A 127 24.57 10.65 10.08
N THR A 128 25.88 10.67 9.91
CA THR A 128 26.69 9.48 9.57
C THR A 128 27.09 8.63 10.79
N SER A 129 26.56 8.96 11.98
CA SER A 129 27.05 8.42 13.24
C SER A 129 26.44 7.05 13.58
N THR A 130 27.30 6.04 13.60
CA THR A 130 27.03 4.69 14.13
C THR A 130 26.90 4.71 15.66
N SER A 131 25.84 5.35 16.19
CA SER A 131 25.51 5.26 17.61
C SER A 131 24.91 3.89 17.93
N SER A 132 25.43 3.19 18.94
CA SER A 132 25.06 1.82 19.33
C SER A 132 23.63 1.63 19.90
N ARG A 133 22.73 2.60 19.71
CA ARG A 133 21.31 2.50 20.08
C ARG A 133 20.49 2.04 18.89
N LYS A 134 19.81 0.88 19.01
CA LYS A 134 18.74 0.45 18.10
C LYS A 134 17.64 1.53 18.08
N LYS A 135 17.29 2.11 16.93
CA LYS A 135 16.19 3.09 16.75
C LYS A 135 15.10 2.51 15.82
N ARG A 136 13.86 3.00 15.96
CA ARG A 136 12.61 2.32 15.51
C ARG A 136 11.99 2.91 14.23
N GLN A 137 10.91 2.30 13.68
CA GLN A 137 10.21 2.71 12.42
C GLN A 137 9.72 4.16 12.42
N ILE A 138 9.65 4.73 13.62
CA ILE A 138 9.40 6.12 13.90
C ILE A 138 10.72 6.64 14.45
N GLN A 139 11.31 7.61 13.74
CA GLN A 139 12.56 8.23 14.19
C GLN A 139 12.41 8.72 15.63
N ASN A 140 13.48 8.67 16.43
CA ASN A 140 13.41 9.12 17.84
C ASN A 140 13.01 10.60 17.96
N SER A 141 13.21 11.38 16.90
CA SER A 141 12.75 12.76 16.72
C SER A 141 11.23 12.90 16.50
N ALA A 142 10.57 11.92 15.87
CA ALA A 142 9.11 11.88 15.70
C ALA A 142 8.45 11.40 17.00
N LYS A 143 8.10 12.34 17.88
CA LYS A 143 7.56 12.03 19.21
C LYS A 143 6.10 11.57 19.14
N PHE A 144 5.75 10.65 20.03
CA PHE A 144 4.36 10.29 20.30
C PHE A 144 3.55 11.47 20.82
N TRP A 145 2.26 11.48 20.47
CA TRP A 145 1.26 12.35 21.10
C TRP A 145 0.90 11.82 22.50
N PRO A 146 1.10 12.60 23.58
CA PRO A 146 0.88 12.14 24.95
C PRO A 146 -0.55 11.63 25.19
N LYS A 147 -0.68 10.52 25.94
CA LYS A 147 -1.96 9.85 26.22
C LYS A 147 -2.75 9.46 24.96
N ASN A 148 -2.09 9.38 23.81
CA ASN A 148 -2.65 9.08 22.50
C ASN A 148 -3.68 10.14 22.03
N ILE A 149 -3.62 11.36 22.58
CA ILE A 149 -4.51 12.47 22.25
C ILE A 149 -3.81 13.45 21.30
N VAL A 150 -4.33 13.62 20.10
CA VAL A 150 -3.97 14.68 19.16
C VAL A 150 -4.94 15.85 19.34
N TYR A 151 -4.46 16.97 19.88
CA TYR A 151 -5.25 18.20 19.86
C TYR A 151 -5.17 18.84 18.48
N TYR A 152 -6.29 19.32 17.95
CA TYR A 152 -6.34 19.99 16.65
C TYR A 152 -7.25 21.22 16.68
N TYR A 153 -7.20 22.06 15.65
CA TYR A 153 -8.28 22.99 15.32
C TYR A 153 -8.23 23.35 13.83
N PHE A 154 -9.36 23.80 13.28
CA PHE A 154 -9.45 24.28 11.91
C PHE A 154 -9.13 25.78 11.84
N ASP A 155 -8.30 26.18 10.87
CA ASP A 155 -8.18 27.59 10.50
C ASP A 155 -9.45 28.09 9.82
N SER A 156 -9.78 29.36 10.01
CA SER A 156 -10.94 30.03 9.40
C SER A 156 -11.01 29.93 7.87
N GLY A 157 -9.88 29.72 7.18
CA GLY A 157 -9.83 29.53 5.73
C GLY A 157 -10.19 28.12 5.24
N LEU A 158 -10.38 27.15 6.13
CA LEU A 158 -10.72 25.77 5.77
C LEU A 158 -12.24 25.60 5.60
N GLY A 159 -12.67 25.33 4.37
CA GLY A 159 -14.08 25.15 4.03
C GLY A 159 -14.74 23.96 4.76
N THR A 160 -16.04 24.08 5.02
CA THR A 160 -16.83 23.10 5.80
C THR A 160 -16.79 21.68 5.23
N ILE A 161 -16.76 21.53 3.90
CA ILE A 161 -16.60 20.22 3.24
C ILE A 161 -15.29 19.56 3.67
N MET A 162 -14.17 20.30 3.63
CA MET A 162 -12.86 19.75 4.01
C MET A 162 -12.76 19.50 5.53
N GLN A 163 -13.39 20.33 6.36
CA GLN A 163 -13.54 20.06 7.79
C GLN A 163 -14.28 18.73 8.04
N GLN A 164 -15.34 18.45 7.29
CA GLN A 164 -16.07 17.18 7.41
C GLN A 164 -15.22 15.99 6.97
N ILE A 165 -14.51 16.09 5.84
CA ILE A 165 -13.60 15.03 5.35
C ILE A 165 -12.53 14.69 6.41
N VAL A 166 -12.00 15.70 7.11
CA VAL A 166 -11.06 15.49 8.21
C VAL A 166 -11.74 14.80 9.40
N LYS A 167 -12.95 15.22 9.79
CA LYS A 167 -13.72 14.57 10.87
C LYS A 167 -14.06 13.11 10.54
N ASP A 168 -14.37 12.81 9.28
CA ASP A 168 -14.62 11.45 8.80
C ASP A 168 -13.34 10.59 8.90
N ALA A 169 -12.18 11.15 8.54
CA ALA A 169 -10.87 10.50 8.67
C ALA A 169 -10.48 10.25 10.14
N MET A 170 -10.68 11.24 11.02
CA MET A 170 -10.50 11.09 12.46
C MET A 170 -11.40 9.99 13.02
N THR A 171 -12.71 10.05 12.72
CA THR A 171 -13.69 9.03 13.14
C THR A 171 -13.32 7.63 12.66
N PHE A 172 -12.81 7.48 11.43
CA PHE A 172 -12.35 6.20 10.90
C PHE A 172 -11.21 5.60 11.75
N LEU A 173 -10.26 6.44 12.17
CA LEU A 173 -9.13 6.04 13.02
C LEU A 173 -9.57 5.78 14.48
N GLU A 174 -10.36 6.67 15.07
CA GLU A 174 -10.84 6.56 16.46
C GLU A 174 -11.71 5.32 16.69
N THR A 175 -12.51 4.92 15.69
CA THR A 175 -13.35 3.71 15.80
C THR A 175 -12.59 2.39 15.64
N ARG A 176 -11.26 2.43 15.38
CA ARG A 176 -10.41 1.25 15.15
C ARG A 176 -9.07 1.28 15.90
N THR A 177 -8.82 2.34 16.67
CA THR A 177 -7.56 2.56 17.39
C THR A 177 -7.82 3.15 18.76
N CYS A 178 -6.82 3.15 19.64
CA CYS A 178 -6.86 3.85 20.93
C CYS A 178 -6.44 5.33 20.85
N ILE A 179 -6.37 5.90 19.65
CA ILE A 179 -6.01 7.29 19.39
C ILE A 179 -7.27 8.16 19.50
N THR A 180 -7.14 9.40 19.96
CA THR A 180 -8.27 10.35 20.06
C THR A 180 -7.88 11.71 19.50
N PHE A 181 -8.77 12.33 18.71
CA PHE A 181 -8.62 13.68 18.20
C PHE A 181 -9.53 14.62 19.00
N LYS A 182 -8.98 15.73 19.50
CA LYS A 182 -9.75 16.69 20.33
C LYS A 182 -9.61 18.11 19.81
N GLU A 183 -10.73 18.72 19.46
CA GLU A 183 -10.73 20.11 19.01
C GLU A 183 -10.41 21.05 20.17
N ASN A 184 -9.24 21.71 20.12
CA ASN A 184 -8.80 22.70 21.10
C ASN A 184 -7.73 23.63 20.50
N SER A 185 -8.13 24.84 20.13
CA SER A 185 -7.25 25.90 19.61
C SER A 185 -6.29 26.50 20.64
N THR A 186 -6.47 26.19 21.94
CA THR A 186 -5.64 26.73 23.04
C THR A 186 -4.60 25.72 23.57
N ALA A 187 -4.72 24.43 23.22
CA ALA A 187 -3.79 23.39 23.68
C ALA A 187 -2.35 23.70 23.23
N THR A 188 -1.36 23.53 24.13
CA THR A 188 0.04 23.90 23.87
C THR A 188 0.63 23.15 22.68
N ASN A 189 0.44 21.83 22.64
CA ASN A 189 0.80 20.99 21.51
C ASN A 189 -0.47 20.71 20.73
N ARG A 190 -0.57 21.20 19.49
CA ARG A 190 -1.78 21.09 18.67
C ARG A 190 -1.49 21.14 17.17
N VAL A 191 -2.40 20.59 16.39
CA VAL A 191 -2.37 20.61 14.93
C VAL A 191 -3.30 21.72 14.42
N LYS A 192 -2.74 22.70 13.73
CA LYS A 192 -3.49 23.69 12.96
C LYS A 192 -3.75 23.15 11.57
N ILE A 193 -5.01 22.90 11.24
CA ILE A 193 -5.41 22.34 9.94
C ILE A 193 -5.82 23.49 9.02
N ILE A 194 -5.13 23.64 7.88
CA ILE A 194 -5.26 24.80 6.99
C ILE A 194 -5.67 24.42 5.57
N ASN A 195 -6.38 25.34 4.91
CA ASN A 195 -6.51 25.37 3.45
C ASN A 195 -5.22 25.95 2.85
N GLY A 196 -4.17 25.14 2.88
CA GLY A 196 -2.88 25.48 2.29
C GLY A 196 -2.84 25.20 0.79
N VAL A 197 -1.64 25.20 0.24
CA VAL A 197 -1.41 24.68 -1.11
C VAL A 197 -0.87 23.26 -0.95
N GLY A 198 -1.51 22.28 -1.58
CA GLY A 198 -1.17 20.88 -1.47
C GLY A 198 -1.60 20.20 -0.16
N CYS A 199 -1.30 18.91 -0.10
CA CYS A 199 -1.55 18.01 1.03
C CYS A 199 -0.20 17.77 1.72
N TYR A 200 -0.05 18.12 3.00
CA TYR A 200 1.19 17.81 3.72
C TYR A 200 1.06 17.90 5.24
N SER A 201 1.94 17.21 5.95
CA SER A 201 2.05 17.28 7.41
C SER A 201 3.48 17.14 7.90
N SER A 202 3.65 17.29 9.22
CA SER A 202 4.91 17.00 9.93
C SER A 202 4.84 15.60 10.55
N VAL A 203 5.97 14.89 10.63
CA VAL A 203 5.96 13.52 11.18
C VAL A 203 6.06 13.54 12.71
N GLY A 204 5.01 13.05 13.39
CA GLY A 204 4.90 13.01 14.84
C GLY A 204 4.59 14.36 15.51
N MET A 205 4.62 14.39 16.84
CA MET A 205 4.42 15.60 17.64
C MET A 205 5.71 16.43 17.73
N LEU A 206 5.79 17.55 17.02
CA LEU A 206 6.94 18.46 17.07
C LEU A 206 7.00 19.30 18.37
N GLY A 207 5.87 19.41 19.08
CA GLY A 207 5.68 20.28 20.25
C GLY A 207 5.41 21.73 19.84
N GLY A 208 4.53 22.42 20.57
CA GLY A 208 3.92 23.68 20.11
C GLY A 208 2.83 23.45 19.04
N GLU A 209 2.44 24.51 18.33
CA GLU A 209 1.55 24.40 17.17
C GLU A 209 2.32 23.85 15.94
N GLN A 210 1.76 22.87 15.24
CA GLN A 210 2.26 22.37 13.96
C GLN A 210 1.16 22.40 12.89
N THR A 211 1.53 22.53 11.63
CA THR A 211 0.58 22.70 10.52
C THR A 211 0.35 21.39 9.76
N LEU A 212 -0.91 21.12 9.45
CA LEU A 212 -1.35 20.11 8.49
C LEU A 212 -2.10 20.86 7.37
N SER A 213 -1.63 20.74 6.13
CA SER A 213 -2.24 21.36 4.95
C SER A 213 -3.14 20.37 4.24
N LEU A 214 -4.39 20.75 4.00
CA LEU A 214 -5.31 20.05 3.11
C LEU A 214 -5.97 21.10 2.21
N GLY A 215 -5.27 21.42 1.12
CA GLY A 215 -5.73 22.36 0.10
C GLY A 215 -6.65 21.71 -0.94
N SER A 216 -6.91 22.45 -2.02
CA SER A 216 -7.66 21.92 -3.18
C SER A 216 -6.90 20.76 -3.84
N GLY A 217 -7.61 19.67 -4.14
CA GLY A 217 -7.05 18.39 -4.58
C GLY A 217 -6.92 17.35 -3.46
N CYS A 218 -7.02 17.77 -2.18
CA CYS A 218 -6.89 16.89 -1.02
C CYS A 218 -8.23 16.33 -0.50
N GLU A 219 -9.34 16.54 -1.22
CA GLU A 219 -10.72 16.21 -0.81
C GLU A 219 -11.04 14.70 -0.87
N LEU A 220 -10.28 13.90 -0.11
CA LEU A 220 -10.45 12.46 0.04
C LEU A 220 -10.15 12.07 1.49
N VAL A 221 -11.04 11.30 2.12
CA VAL A 221 -10.89 10.82 3.51
C VAL A 221 -9.59 10.02 3.68
N GLY A 222 -9.19 9.24 2.68
CA GLY A 222 -7.89 8.55 2.66
C GLY A 222 -6.69 9.48 2.64
N THR A 223 -6.76 10.61 1.92
CA THR A 223 -5.71 11.65 1.93
C THR A 223 -5.65 12.36 3.27
N ALA A 224 -6.79 12.74 3.85
CA ALA A 224 -6.83 13.30 5.20
C ALA A 224 -6.27 12.31 6.25
N ALA A 225 -6.60 11.03 6.15
CA ALA A 225 -6.07 9.98 7.01
C ALA A 225 -4.55 9.77 6.82
N HIS A 226 -4.01 9.92 5.60
CA HIS A 226 -2.58 9.85 5.31
C HIS A 226 -1.83 10.96 6.06
N GLU A 227 -2.28 12.22 5.93
CA GLU A 227 -1.67 13.36 6.62
C GLU A 227 -1.80 13.29 8.15
N LEU A 228 -2.91 12.75 8.64
CA LEU A 228 -3.08 12.42 10.06
C LEU A 228 -2.11 11.30 10.49
N SER A 229 -1.80 10.34 9.63
CA SER A 229 -0.85 9.25 9.93
C SER A 229 0.60 9.74 9.97
N HIS A 230 0.99 10.66 9.07
CA HIS A 230 2.22 11.44 9.26
C HIS A 230 2.22 12.14 10.61
N THR A 231 1.16 12.88 10.94
CA THR A 231 1.01 13.56 12.23
C THR A 231 1.18 12.62 13.43
N LEU A 232 0.79 11.35 13.29
CA LEU A 232 0.93 10.27 14.28
C LEU A 232 2.31 9.59 14.31
N GLY A 233 3.24 9.98 13.42
CA GLY A 233 4.64 9.50 13.41
C GLY A 233 4.97 8.51 12.29
N VAL A 234 4.06 8.24 11.36
CA VAL A 234 4.24 7.27 10.28
C VAL A 234 4.96 7.90 9.08
N PHE A 235 6.04 7.28 8.62
CA PHE A 235 6.71 7.57 7.34
C PHE A 235 6.15 6.67 6.23
N HIS A 236 6.51 6.96 4.97
CA HIS A 236 6.06 6.17 3.84
C HIS A 236 6.58 4.72 3.81
N SER A 237 5.76 3.82 3.28
CA SER A 237 6.04 2.38 3.18
C SER A 237 7.26 2.06 2.30
N GLN A 238 7.52 2.81 1.22
CA GLN A 238 8.72 2.62 0.40
C GLN A 238 10.03 3.14 1.05
N MET A 239 10.00 3.60 2.32
CA MET A 239 11.22 3.87 3.09
C MET A 239 11.72 2.66 3.90
N ARG A 240 10.95 1.59 4.01
CA ARG A 240 11.25 0.51 4.97
C ARG A 240 12.58 -0.19 4.69
N SER A 241 13.17 -0.76 5.75
CA SER A 241 14.46 -1.46 5.70
C SER A 241 14.44 -2.78 4.93
N ASP A 242 13.26 -3.34 4.70
CA ASP A 242 12.97 -4.57 3.93
C ASP A 242 12.39 -4.27 2.53
N ARG A 243 12.20 -3.00 2.14
CA ARG A 243 11.44 -2.71 0.91
C ARG A 243 12.00 -3.40 -0.33
N ASP A 244 13.34 -3.57 -0.41
CA ASP A 244 14.00 -4.10 -1.61
C ASP A 244 13.78 -5.62 -1.75
N ASP A 245 13.18 -6.24 -0.73
CA ASP A 245 12.66 -7.60 -0.75
C ASP A 245 11.33 -7.66 -1.53
N TYR A 246 10.60 -6.54 -1.63
CA TYR A 246 9.27 -6.44 -2.27
C TYR A 246 9.24 -5.59 -3.55
N VAL A 247 10.05 -4.53 -3.64
CA VAL A 247 10.12 -3.61 -4.79
C VAL A 247 11.55 -3.43 -5.28
N THR A 248 11.72 -3.11 -6.56
CA THR A 248 12.96 -2.57 -7.13
C THR A 248 12.75 -1.10 -7.44
N VAL A 249 13.68 -0.25 -7.00
CA VAL A 249 13.68 1.18 -7.29
C VAL A 249 14.55 1.43 -8.53
N ASP A 250 13.98 2.06 -9.57
CA ASP A 250 14.74 2.54 -10.74
C ASP A 250 14.74 4.07 -10.78
N LEU A 251 15.91 4.67 -10.59
CA LEU A 251 16.06 6.14 -10.61
C LEU A 251 16.55 6.68 -11.95
N THR A 252 16.61 5.86 -13.00
CA THR A 252 17.15 6.24 -14.32
C THR A 252 16.46 7.48 -14.90
N ASP A 253 15.13 7.57 -14.77
CA ASP A 253 14.31 8.69 -15.26
C ASP A 253 13.79 9.62 -14.15
N VAL A 254 14.25 9.44 -12.90
CA VAL A 254 13.94 10.33 -11.76
C VAL A 254 14.97 11.46 -11.72
N PRO A 255 14.56 12.75 -11.79
CA PRO A 255 15.48 13.88 -11.69
C PRO A 255 16.33 13.82 -10.43
N SER A 256 17.63 14.11 -10.54
CA SER A 256 18.60 14.00 -9.42
C SER A 256 18.21 14.81 -8.17
N SER A 257 17.43 15.88 -8.32
CA SER A 257 16.87 16.67 -7.20
C SER A 257 15.79 15.95 -6.39
N TYR A 258 15.18 14.90 -6.93
CA TYR A 258 14.08 14.14 -6.31
C TYR A 258 14.47 12.71 -5.92
N GLN A 259 15.65 12.22 -6.33
CA GLN A 259 16.14 10.87 -6.00
C GLN A 259 16.22 10.62 -4.48
N SER A 260 16.40 11.68 -3.67
CA SER A 260 16.36 11.62 -2.21
C SER A 260 15.01 11.23 -1.61
N ASN A 261 13.92 11.27 -2.38
CA ASN A 261 12.60 10.82 -1.93
C ASN A 261 12.51 9.28 -1.88
N PHE A 262 13.50 8.57 -2.43
CA PHE A 262 13.62 7.11 -2.45
C PHE A 262 14.66 6.58 -1.43
N VAL A 263 14.95 7.38 -0.40
CA VAL A 263 15.80 6.98 0.72
C VAL A 263 15.22 5.77 1.43
N LYS A 264 16.10 4.81 1.73
CA LYS A 264 15.81 3.64 2.56
C LYS A 264 16.25 3.92 3.99
N PHE A 265 15.43 3.56 4.96
CA PHE A 265 15.86 3.46 6.35
C PHE A 265 16.59 2.15 6.60
N THR A 266 17.49 2.14 7.57
CA THR A 266 18.17 0.93 8.06
C THR A 266 17.37 0.28 9.20
N THR A 267 17.62 -0.99 9.52
CA THR A 267 17.09 -1.65 10.73
C THR A 267 17.61 -1.04 12.05
N ALA A 268 18.63 -0.19 11.98
CA ALA A 268 19.12 0.61 13.11
C ALA A 268 18.38 1.95 13.26
N THR A 269 17.62 2.37 12.24
CA THR A 269 16.84 3.62 12.18
C THR A 269 15.35 3.38 11.91
N SER A 270 14.91 2.12 11.90
CA SER A 270 13.59 1.66 11.53
C SER A 270 13.30 0.27 12.12
N THR A 271 12.04 -0.11 12.32
CA THR A 271 11.62 -1.40 12.89
C THR A 271 10.28 -1.81 12.30
N ASN A 272 10.25 -2.80 11.42
CA ASN A 272 9.05 -3.17 10.70
C ASN A 272 7.95 -3.71 11.62
N LEU A 273 6.90 -2.91 11.86
CA LEU A 273 5.79 -3.23 12.78
C LEU A 273 4.73 -4.18 12.19
N VAL A 274 4.64 -4.24 10.86
CA VAL A 274 3.71 -5.07 10.08
C VAL A 274 4.43 -5.57 8.82
N SER A 275 3.89 -6.61 8.16
CA SER A 275 4.33 -7.07 6.84
C SER A 275 4.35 -5.94 5.80
N TYR A 276 5.12 -6.08 4.72
CA TYR A 276 5.09 -5.12 3.64
C TYR A 276 3.72 -5.13 2.95
N GLU A 277 3.19 -3.95 2.64
CA GLU A 277 1.81 -3.74 2.21
C GLU A 277 1.82 -2.81 0.98
N TYR A 278 1.75 -3.42 -0.22
CA TYR A 278 1.78 -2.69 -1.49
C TYR A 278 0.60 -1.72 -1.62
N GLY A 279 -0.59 -2.09 -1.12
CA GLY A 279 -1.81 -1.30 -1.22
C GLY A 279 -1.99 -0.25 -0.12
N SER A 280 -0.99 -0.11 0.77
CA SER A 280 -0.98 0.88 1.86
C SER A 280 -1.17 2.27 1.29
N PHE A 281 -2.05 3.04 1.92
CA PHE A 281 -2.21 4.47 1.61
C PHE A 281 -0.93 5.30 1.86
N MET A 282 0.05 4.78 2.61
CA MET A 282 1.38 5.38 2.82
C MET A 282 2.42 4.90 1.79
N HIS A 283 2.02 4.15 0.75
CA HIS A 283 2.92 3.68 -0.30
C HIS A 283 2.78 4.56 -1.56
N TYR A 284 3.91 4.98 -2.14
CA TYR A 284 3.94 5.65 -3.44
C TYR A 284 3.36 4.80 -4.58
N GLY A 285 2.79 5.45 -5.60
CA GLY A 285 2.53 4.79 -6.88
C GLY A 285 3.82 4.58 -7.68
N GLY A 286 3.81 3.65 -8.64
CA GLY A 286 4.98 3.30 -9.44
C GLY A 286 5.62 4.46 -10.22
N ARG A 287 4.89 5.57 -10.46
CA ARG A 287 5.36 6.74 -11.23
C ARG A 287 5.82 7.94 -10.40
N ALA A 288 6.02 7.77 -9.09
CA ALA A 288 6.44 8.88 -8.22
C ALA A 288 7.71 9.57 -8.74
N PHE A 289 7.68 10.91 -8.88
CA PHE A 289 8.80 11.77 -9.31
C PHE A 289 9.46 11.39 -10.66
N VAL A 290 8.78 10.65 -11.52
CA VAL A 290 9.29 10.23 -12.84
C VAL A 290 9.14 11.36 -13.87
N SER A 291 10.18 11.61 -14.66
CA SER A 291 10.12 12.56 -15.78
C SER A 291 9.07 12.17 -16.83
N THR A 292 8.42 13.14 -17.49
CA THR A 292 7.42 12.86 -18.53
C THR A 292 7.98 11.93 -19.61
N GLY A 293 7.28 10.81 -19.87
CA GLY A 293 7.72 9.77 -20.81
C GLY A 293 8.71 8.73 -20.25
N GLY A 294 9.21 8.91 -19.02
CA GLY A 294 10.14 8.00 -18.36
C GLY A 294 9.50 6.73 -17.79
N VAL A 295 10.34 5.75 -17.45
CA VAL A 295 9.97 4.47 -16.84
C VAL A 295 9.56 4.62 -15.37
N ASP A 296 8.86 3.61 -14.84
CA ASP A 296 8.32 3.64 -13.48
C ASP A 296 9.45 3.58 -12.42
N SER A 297 9.42 4.46 -11.42
CA SER A 297 10.49 4.57 -10.41
C SER A 297 10.43 3.50 -9.33
N ILE A 298 9.28 2.84 -9.15
CA ILE A 298 9.10 1.70 -8.23
C ILE A 298 8.37 0.59 -8.96
N VAL A 299 9.03 -0.56 -9.10
CA VAL A 299 8.47 -1.77 -9.72
C VAL A 299 8.38 -2.87 -8.67
N PRO A 300 7.20 -3.47 -8.42
CA PRO A 300 7.07 -4.57 -7.47
C PRO A 300 7.63 -5.86 -8.05
N LYS A 301 8.18 -6.72 -7.19
CA LYS A 301 8.58 -8.09 -7.59
C LYS A 301 7.35 -8.94 -7.93
N GLU A 302 6.25 -8.74 -7.21
CA GLU A 302 4.92 -9.21 -7.62
C GLU A 302 4.37 -8.31 -8.73
N SER A 303 4.61 -8.68 -9.99
CA SER A 303 4.34 -7.83 -11.17
C SER A 303 2.92 -7.25 -11.26
N LEU A 304 1.90 -7.97 -10.77
CA LEU A 304 0.51 -7.52 -10.76
C LEU A 304 0.23 -6.39 -9.73
N MET A 305 1.08 -6.20 -8.72
CA MET A 305 0.89 -5.16 -7.69
C MET A 305 1.17 -3.74 -8.21
N ILE A 306 1.67 -3.57 -9.44
CA ILE A 306 2.10 -2.27 -9.99
C ILE A 306 0.98 -1.22 -9.99
N TYR A 307 -0.27 -1.63 -10.24
CA TYR A 307 -1.46 -0.76 -10.18
C TYR A 307 -2.17 -0.79 -8.81
N THR A 308 -1.74 -1.66 -7.89
CA THR A 308 -2.21 -1.67 -6.49
C THR A 308 -1.47 -0.63 -5.64
N MET A 309 -0.18 -0.42 -5.91
CA MET A 309 0.66 0.61 -5.26
C MET A 309 0.19 2.03 -5.57
N GLY A 310 0.15 2.90 -4.56
CA GLY A 310 -0.31 4.28 -4.69
C GLY A 310 -1.81 4.47 -4.48
N GLY A 311 -2.51 3.49 -3.89
CA GLY A 311 -3.92 3.64 -3.51
C GLY A 311 -4.13 4.63 -2.35
N ARG A 312 -5.39 4.97 -2.06
CA ARG A 312 -5.79 5.81 -0.89
C ARG A 312 -6.98 5.24 -0.12
N ILE A 313 -7.09 3.91 -0.09
CA ILE A 313 -7.94 3.21 0.88
C ILE A 313 -7.05 2.88 2.07
N VAL A 314 -7.42 3.31 3.28
CA VAL A 314 -6.69 2.97 4.51
C VAL A 314 -6.81 1.46 4.72
N THR A 315 -5.71 0.72 4.64
CA THR A 315 -5.74 -0.75 4.68
C THR A 315 -5.91 -1.27 6.11
N PHE A 316 -6.20 -2.56 6.22
CA PHE A 316 -6.18 -3.26 7.51
C PHE A 316 -4.80 -3.18 8.19
N MET A 317 -3.73 -3.33 7.41
CA MET A 317 -2.35 -3.29 7.91
C MET A 317 -1.93 -1.88 8.34
N ASP A 318 -2.44 -0.82 7.70
CA ASP A 318 -2.24 0.56 8.12
C ASP A 318 -2.80 0.82 9.54
N VAL A 319 -4.03 0.36 9.79
CA VAL A 319 -4.68 0.45 11.11
C VAL A 319 -3.97 -0.43 12.15
N LYS A 320 -3.54 -1.65 11.75
CA LYS A 320 -2.77 -2.55 12.61
C LYS A 320 -1.41 -1.94 13.01
N MET A 321 -0.71 -1.30 12.07
CA MET A 321 0.53 -0.58 12.30
C MET A 321 0.34 0.56 13.32
N LEU A 322 -0.71 1.39 13.17
CA LEU A 322 -1.01 2.44 14.14
C LEU A 322 -1.30 1.89 15.54
N ASN A 323 -2.03 0.78 15.64
CA ASN A 323 -2.32 0.13 16.91
C ASN A 323 -1.07 -0.44 17.60
N ILE A 324 -0.18 -1.11 16.85
CA ILE A 324 1.09 -1.60 17.38
C ILE A 324 1.97 -0.42 17.80
N HIS A 325 2.08 0.61 16.96
CA HIS A 325 2.86 1.82 17.22
C HIS A 325 2.44 2.50 18.53
N TYR A 326 1.15 2.79 18.69
CA TYR A 326 0.60 3.44 19.89
C TYR A 326 0.33 2.50 21.07
N SER A 327 0.76 1.23 20.98
CA SER A 327 0.55 0.20 22.01
C SER A 327 -0.93 0.07 22.43
N CYS A 328 -1.83 0.11 21.44
CA CYS A 328 -3.26 -0.02 21.66
C CYS A 328 -3.63 -1.48 21.93
N THR A 329 -4.18 -1.75 23.12
CA THR A 329 -4.47 -3.10 23.61
C THR A 329 -5.87 -3.21 24.22
N CYS A 330 -6.48 -4.38 24.10
CA CYS A 330 -7.63 -4.78 24.91
C CYS A 330 -7.20 -5.65 26.10
N ASN A 331 -7.93 -5.53 27.21
CA ASN A 331 -7.78 -6.44 28.35
C ASN A 331 -8.43 -7.82 28.09
N THR A 332 -9.37 -7.88 27.13
CA THR A 332 -10.04 -9.08 26.65
C THR A 332 -9.32 -9.66 25.42
N THR A 333 -9.17 -10.98 25.37
CA THR A 333 -8.71 -11.68 24.16
C THR A 333 -9.93 -12.18 23.38
N LEU A 334 -10.05 -11.78 22.11
CA LEU A 334 -11.09 -12.25 21.19
C LEU A 334 -10.47 -13.18 20.14
N ASN A 335 -11.16 -14.28 19.86
CA ASN A 335 -10.77 -15.24 18.82
C ASN A 335 -11.16 -14.71 17.42
N CYS A 336 -10.44 -13.70 16.96
CA CYS A 336 -10.65 -13.07 15.66
C CYS A 336 -10.18 -13.98 14.52
N GLY A 337 -11.09 -14.30 13.59
CA GLY A 337 -10.79 -15.08 12.40
C GLY A 337 -10.09 -14.28 11.30
N ASN A 338 -9.58 -15.00 10.29
CA ASN A 338 -9.02 -14.43 9.06
C ASN A 338 -7.91 -13.38 9.27
N GLY A 339 -7.16 -13.48 10.36
CA GLY A 339 -6.07 -12.56 10.71
C GLY A 339 -6.49 -11.23 11.33
N GLY A 340 -7.79 -11.07 11.68
CA GLY A 340 -8.30 -9.96 12.48
C GLY A 340 -7.70 -9.91 13.89
N TYR A 341 -7.94 -8.80 14.61
CA TYR A 341 -7.50 -8.63 16.01
C TYR A 341 -8.53 -7.82 16.80
N ALA A 342 -8.53 -7.94 18.14
CA ALA A 342 -9.48 -7.24 19.01
C ALA A 342 -9.39 -5.72 18.83
N ASN A 343 -10.53 -5.04 18.64
CA ASN A 343 -10.58 -3.61 18.38
C ASN A 343 -10.31 -2.82 19.67
N PRO A 344 -9.19 -2.07 19.77
CA PRO A 344 -8.86 -1.33 21.00
C PRO A 344 -9.77 -0.11 21.25
N ALA A 345 -10.59 0.30 20.26
CA ALA A 345 -11.67 1.25 20.47
C ALA A 345 -12.94 0.61 21.07
N SER A 346 -13.10 -0.72 20.91
CA SER A 346 -14.32 -1.47 21.19
C SER A 346 -13.96 -2.94 21.46
N CYS A 347 -13.48 -3.22 22.68
CA CYS A 347 -12.86 -4.50 23.04
C CYS A 347 -13.79 -5.74 23.10
N ASN A 348 -14.99 -5.61 22.53
CA ASN A 348 -15.98 -6.67 22.37
C ASN A 348 -16.16 -7.09 20.90
N GLU A 349 -15.43 -6.49 19.96
CA GLU A 349 -15.41 -6.86 18.54
C GLU A 349 -13.98 -6.83 17.97
N CYS A 350 -13.80 -7.42 16.78
CA CYS A 350 -12.54 -7.45 16.06
C CYS A 350 -12.48 -6.39 14.96
N VAL A 351 -11.31 -5.79 14.74
CA VAL A 351 -10.99 -5.16 13.45
C VAL A 351 -10.79 -6.28 12.44
N CYS A 352 -11.48 -6.19 11.31
CA CYS A 352 -11.49 -7.21 10.26
C CYS A 352 -10.79 -6.73 8.98
N PRO A 353 -10.06 -7.61 8.27
CA PRO A 353 -9.60 -7.32 6.92
C PRO A 353 -10.77 -7.12 5.95
N TYR A 354 -10.52 -6.39 4.87
CA TYR A 354 -11.51 -6.15 3.84
C TYR A 354 -12.06 -7.46 3.25
N GLY A 355 -13.38 -7.54 3.11
CA GLY A 355 -14.08 -8.77 2.74
C GLY A 355 -14.65 -9.57 3.93
N PHE A 356 -14.18 -9.31 5.15
CA PHE A 356 -14.63 -9.98 6.38
C PHE A 356 -15.35 -9.02 7.34
N GLY A 357 -16.20 -9.57 8.20
CA GLY A 357 -16.98 -8.82 9.17
C GLY A 357 -17.69 -9.70 10.19
N GLY A 358 -18.64 -9.10 10.91
CA GLY A 358 -19.18 -9.65 12.15
C GLY A 358 -18.17 -9.54 13.30
N THR A 359 -18.63 -9.75 14.53
CA THR A 359 -17.86 -9.53 15.77
C THR A 359 -16.49 -10.21 15.79
N LEU A 360 -16.35 -11.37 15.14
CA LEU A 360 -15.12 -12.17 15.11
C LEU A 360 -14.48 -12.29 13.71
N CYS A 361 -14.86 -11.46 12.74
CA CYS A 361 -14.34 -11.52 11.36
C CYS A 361 -14.57 -12.86 10.62
N THR A 362 -15.53 -13.67 11.08
CA THR A 362 -15.89 -14.98 10.50
C THR A 362 -17.07 -14.92 9.53
N GLN A 363 -17.60 -13.72 9.26
CA GLN A 363 -18.76 -13.50 8.38
C GLN A 363 -18.39 -12.64 7.17
N LYS A 364 -19.21 -12.67 6.12
CA LYS A 364 -19.06 -11.78 4.96
C LYS A 364 -19.21 -10.34 5.42
N ALA A 365 -18.30 -9.45 5.02
CA ALA A 365 -18.48 -8.02 5.27
C ALA A 365 -19.83 -7.52 4.72
N ASN A 366 -20.55 -6.77 5.56
CA ASN A 366 -21.82 -6.14 5.20
C ASN A 366 -21.55 -4.72 4.67
N TYR A 367 -21.44 -4.60 3.35
CA TYR A 367 -21.29 -3.33 2.66
C TYR A 367 -22.53 -3.05 1.80
N THR A 368 -22.48 -2.04 0.92
CA THR A 368 -23.65 -1.59 0.13
C THR A 368 -24.20 -2.63 -0.85
N CYS A 369 -23.41 -3.64 -1.22
CA CYS A 369 -23.85 -4.74 -2.08
C CYS A 369 -23.00 -6.01 -1.91
N GLY A 370 -23.43 -7.07 -2.61
CA GLY A 370 -22.76 -8.36 -2.73
C GLY A 370 -23.30 -9.44 -1.79
N SER A 371 -23.26 -10.68 -2.25
CA SER A 371 -23.93 -11.84 -1.64
C SER A 371 -22.95 -12.99 -1.36
N VAL A 372 -23.46 -14.11 -0.82
CA VAL A 372 -22.73 -15.38 -0.80
C VAL A 372 -23.16 -16.18 -2.02
N LEU A 373 -22.20 -16.60 -2.83
CA LEU A 373 -22.38 -17.36 -4.07
C LEU A 373 -21.85 -18.78 -3.90
N THR A 374 -22.48 -19.76 -4.56
CA THR A 374 -22.00 -21.15 -4.60
C THR A 374 -21.53 -21.48 -6.02
N ALA A 375 -20.26 -21.84 -6.13
CA ALA A 375 -19.61 -22.26 -7.36
C ALA A 375 -20.04 -23.69 -7.78
N THR A 376 -20.00 -23.94 -9.08
CA THR A 376 -20.13 -25.26 -9.72
C THR A 376 -18.84 -25.60 -10.47
N ASP A 377 -18.70 -26.82 -10.96
CA ASP A 377 -17.65 -27.24 -11.89
C ASP A 377 -17.67 -26.48 -13.25
N THR A 378 -18.86 -26.01 -13.63
CA THR A 378 -19.12 -25.14 -14.78
C THR A 378 -19.07 -23.66 -14.40
N TRP A 379 -18.68 -22.81 -15.36
CA TRP A 379 -18.62 -21.35 -15.19
C TRP A 379 -20.01 -20.75 -14.96
N LYS A 380 -20.17 -20.04 -13.85
CA LYS A 380 -21.31 -19.18 -13.52
C LYS A 380 -20.87 -17.72 -13.63
N GLN A 381 -21.73 -16.85 -14.13
CA GLN A 381 -21.47 -15.41 -14.19
C GLN A 381 -22.30 -14.67 -13.14
N GLU A 382 -21.73 -13.65 -12.52
CA GLU A 382 -22.40 -12.65 -11.70
C GLU A 382 -22.20 -11.27 -12.34
N ASN A 383 -23.26 -10.45 -12.34
CA ASN A 383 -23.24 -9.10 -12.89
C ASN A 383 -23.75 -8.12 -11.84
N PHE A 384 -22.98 -7.08 -11.51
CA PHE A 384 -23.38 -6.10 -10.49
C PHE A 384 -23.00 -4.66 -10.85
N THR A 385 -23.75 -3.73 -10.29
CA THR A 385 -23.57 -2.29 -10.46
C THR A 385 -23.65 -1.62 -9.10
N PHE A 386 -22.70 -0.75 -8.78
CA PHE A 386 -22.70 0.01 -7.53
C PHE A 386 -21.95 1.34 -7.68
N GLY A 387 -22.17 2.24 -6.73
CA GLY A 387 -21.69 3.62 -6.79
C GLY A 387 -22.83 4.60 -6.50
N ASN A 388 -22.83 5.75 -7.17
CA ASN A 388 -23.92 6.72 -7.13
C ASN A 388 -24.15 7.27 -8.55
N SER A 389 -25.31 6.99 -9.16
CA SER A 389 -25.66 7.46 -10.51
C SER A 389 -26.16 8.90 -10.57
N SER A 390 -26.38 9.53 -9.40
CA SER A 390 -26.92 10.88 -9.26
C SER A 390 -25.86 11.92 -8.89
N ASN A 391 -24.58 11.54 -8.76
CA ASN A 391 -23.51 12.53 -8.61
C ASN A 391 -23.16 13.17 -9.97
N SER A 392 -22.53 14.34 -9.94
CA SER A 392 -22.19 15.14 -11.13
C SER A 392 -21.00 14.63 -11.94
N ALA A 393 -20.80 13.30 -11.99
CA ALA A 393 -19.55 12.68 -12.49
C ALA A 393 -18.29 13.32 -11.86
N THR A 394 -18.33 13.51 -10.54
CA THR A 394 -17.22 14.02 -9.71
C THR A 394 -16.77 12.96 -8.71
N ALA A 395 -15.47 12.91 -8.40
CA ALA A 395 -14.96 11.96 -7.42
C ALA A 395 -15.45 12.31 -5.99
N ARG A 396 -16.09 11.36 -5.32
CA ARG A 396 -16.57 11.53 -3.95
C ARG A 396 -15.41 11.53 -2.95
N ALA A 397 -15.57 12.18 -1.81
CA ALA A 397 -14.56 12.20 -0.76
C ALA A 397 -14.37 10.83 -0.05
N SER A 398 -15.33 9.92 -0.19
CA SER A 398 -15.32 8.59 0.44
C SER A 398 -15.64 7.50 -0.58
N PHE A 399 -15.08 6.31 -0.36
CA PHE A 399 -15.41 5.11 -1.12
C PHE A 399 -16.70 4.47 -0.59
N VAL A 400 -17.49 3.88 -1.49
CA VAL A 400 -18.47 2.84 -1.15
C VAL A 400 -17.90 1.48 -1.54
N TYR A 401 -18.34 0.44 -0.81
CA TYR A 401 -17.81 -0.91 -0.94
C TYR A 401 -18.89 -1.91 -1.34
N CYS A 402 -18.46 -2.95 -2.06
CA CYS A 402 -19.20 -4.17 -2.37
C CYS A 402 -18.38 -5.37 -1.91
N ASN A 403 -19.01 -6.47 -1.54
CA ASN A 403 -18.28 -7.69 -1.20
C ASN A 403 -19.10 -8.96 -1.46
N TYR A 404 -18.57 -9.82 -2.31
CA TYR A 404 -19.09 -11.16 -2.55
C TYR A 404 -18.22 -12.22 -1.86
N TRP A 405 -18.82 -13.32 -1.43
CA TRP A 405 -18.10 -14.52 -0.99
C TRP A 405 -18.47 -15.68 -1.91
N ILE A 406 -17.52 -16.20 -2.67
CA ILE A 406 -17.72 -17.40 -3.49
C ILE A 406 -17.32 -18.62 -2.65
N LYS A 407 -18.18 -19.62 -2.57
CA LYS A 407 -17.93 -20.90 -1.87
C LYS A 407 -17.84 -22.05 -2.86
N ALA A 408 -16.93 -22.98 -2.60
CA ALA A 408 -16.82 -24.27 -3.30
C ALA A 408 -16.96 -25.44 -2.30
N PRO A 409 -17.17 -26.69 -2.76
CA PRO A 409 -17.02 -27.87 -1.93
C PRO A 409 -15.61 -27.98 -1.30
N VAL A 410 -15.50 -28.71 -0.19
CA VAL A 410 -14.20 -29.00 0.44
C VAL A 410 -13.30 -29.77 -0.54
N GLY A 411 -12.03 -29.39 -0.61
CA GLY A 411 -11.05 -29.99 -1.53
C GLY A 411 -11.04 -29.45 -2.96
N LYS A 412 -11.93 -28.51 -3.31
CA LYS A 412 -11.97 -27.85 -4.62
C LYS A 412 -11.41 -26.43 -4.53
N SER A 413 -10.65 -25.98 -5.54
CA SER A 413 -10.19 -24.58 -5.66
C SER A 413 -11.16 -23.76 -6.49
N ILE A 414 -11.39 -22.52 -6.10
CA ILE A 414 -12.24 -21.58 -6.84
C ILE A 414 -11.39 -20.96 -7.97
N GLN A 415 -11.92 -20.98 -9.19
CA GLN A 415 -11.42 -20.18 -10.30
C GLN A 415 -12.33 -18.98 -10.52
N PHE A 416 -11.73 -17.82 -10.76
CA PHE A 416 -12.39 -16.53 -10.91
C PHE A 416 -11.77 -15.79 -12.10
N ARG A 417 -12.57 -15.06 -12.87
CA ARG A 417 -12.08 -14.07 -13.85
C ARG A 417 -13.03 -12.89 -13.93
N ILE A 418 -12.50 -11.72 -14.25
CA ILE A 418 -13.29 -10.55 -14.60
C ILE A 418 -13.65 -10.69 -16.08
N ASP A 419 -14.94 -10.76 -16.42
CA ASP A 419 -15.37 -10.90 -17.82
C ASP A 419 -15.40 -9.54 -18.54
N SER A 420 -15.88 -8.50 -17.85
CA SER A 420 -15.90 -7.12 -18.36
C SER A 420 -16.11 -6.10 -17.25
N THR A 421 -15.70 -4.86 -17.49
CA THR A 421 -15.97 -3.72 -16.62
C THR A 421 -16.59 -2.56 -17.39
N TYR A 422 -17.23 -1.62 -16.68
CA TYR A 422 -17.75 -0.38 -17.26
C TYR A 422 -17.52 0.79 -16.32
N ASN A 423 -16.98 1.88 -16.86
CA ASN A 423 -16.60 3.08 -16.11
C ASN A 423 -15.63 2.79 -14.96
N THR A 424 -14.71 1.85 -15.19
CA THR A 424 -13.46 1.74 -14.42
C THR A 424 -12.52 2.87 -14.83
N GLN A 425 -11.63 3.27 -13.92
CA GLN A 425 -10.63 4.30 -14.15
C GLN A 425 -9.26 3.67 -13.95
N CYS A 426 -8.63 3.31 -15.06
CA CYS A 426 -7.36 2.59 -15.06
C CYS A 426 -6.21 3.55 -14.69
N GLY A 427 -5.44 3.17 -13.67
CA GLY A 427 -4.29 3.95 -13.23
C GLY A 427 -3.60 3.37 -12.00
N TYR A 428 -2.43 3.91 -11.67
CA TYR A 428 -1.68 3.54 -10.48
C TYR A 428 -2.52 3.79 -9.22
N GLY A 429 -2.48 2.84 -8.28
CA GLY A 429 -3.28 2.84 -7.07
C GLY A 429 -4.76 2.50 -7.24
N CYS A 430 -5.24 2.34 -8.49
CA CYS A 430 -6.66 2.16 -8.84
C CYS A 430 -7.57 3.11 -8.04
N THR A 431 -7.28 4.41 -8.08
CA THR A 431 -7.70 5.40 -7.05
C THR A 431 -9.18 5.74 -7.04
N PHE A 432 -9.96 5.37 -8.07
CA PHE A 432 -11.40 5.70 -8.16
C PHE A 432 -12.32 4.49 -7.96
N ASN A 433 -11.94 3.34 -8.48
CA ASN A 433 -12.69 2.10 -8.40
C ASN A 433 -11.75 0.92 -8.69
N GLY A 434 -12.16 -0.26 -8.23
CA GLY A 434 -11.43 -1.48 -8.47
C GLY A 434 -12.12 -2.70 -7.86
N ILE A 435 -11.65 -3.87 -8.26
CA ILE A 435 -12.05 -5.18 -7.74
C ILE A 435 -10.81 -5.94 -7.26
N GLU A 436 -10.90 -6.54 -6.08
CA GLU A 436 -9.82 -7.24 -5.38
C GLU A 436 -10.33 -8.65 -4.98
N PRO A 437 -10.14 -9.67 -5.84
CA PRO A 437 -10.31 -11.05 -5.43
C PRO A 437 -9.17 -11.43 -4.47
N LYS A 438 -9.51 -11.80 -3.23
CA LYS A 438 -8.51 -12.14 -2.19
C LYS A 438 -8.11 -13.62 -2.27
N LEU A 439 -7.39 -13.94 -3.33
CA LEU A 439 -6.97 -15.29 -3.75
C LEU A 439 -6.05 -16.02 -2.75
N LYS A 440 -5.05 -15.33 -2.16
CA LYS A 440 -4.01 -15.93 -1.31
C LYS A 440 -4.47 -16.23 0.12
N THR A 441 -3.80 -17.14 0.83
CA THR A 441 -4.13 -17.47 2.22
C THR A 441 -4.04 -16.30 3.20
N ASP A 442 -3.10 -15.37 3.03
CA ASP A 442 -3.06 -14.15 3.84
C ASP A 442 -4.14 -13.15 3.39
N GLN A 443 -5.17 -13.03 4.23
CA GLN A 443 -6.30 -12.13 4.03
C GLN A 443 -6.06 -10.73 4.63
N THR A 444 -4.99 -10.54 5.40
CA THR A 444 -4.71 -9.28 6.11
C THR A 444 -4.15 -8.19 5.21
N VAL A 445 -3.34 -8.58 4.21
CA VAL A 445 -2.75 -7.67 3.23
C VAL A 445 -3.69 -7.36 2.06
N THR A 446 -3.49 -6.22 1.40
CA THR A 446 -4.10 -5.92 0.10
C THR A 446 -3.56 -6.89 -0.94
N GLN A 447 -4.46 -7.53 -1.69
CA GLN A 447 -4.09 -8.35 -2.84
C GLN A 447 -4.31 -7.55 -4.14
N THR A 448 -4.00 -8.13 -5.30
CA THR A 448 -4.06 -7.40 -6.58
C THR A 448 -5.42 -6.72 -6.79
N ARG A 449 -5.38 -5.38 -6.94
CA ARG A 449 -6.52 -4.55 -7.33
C ARG A 449 -6.54 -4.41 -8.84
N TYR A 450 -7.67 -4.74 -9.45
CA TYR A 450 -7.90 -4.64 -10.89
C TYR A 450 -8.82 -3.46 -11.18
N CYS A 451 -8.38 -2.54 -12.04
CA CYS A 451 -9.15 -1.39 -12.53
C CYS A 451 -8.90 -1.08 -14.03
N CYS A 452 -8.20 -1.97 -14.74
CA CYS A 452 -7.79 -1.81 -16.13
C CYS A 452 -8.31 -3.01 -16.94
N ASP A 453 -8.96 -2.74 -18.08
CA ASP A 453 -9.63 -3.77 -18.87
C ASP A 453 -8.64 -4.75 -19.54
N GLU A 454 -7.35 -4.40 -19.63
CA GLU A 454 -6.28 -5.28 -20.12
C GLU A 454 -6.03 -6.53 -19.24
N PHE A 455 -6.67 -6.64 -18.08
CA PHE A 455 -6.67 -7.84 -17.23
C PHE A 455 -7.99 -8.64 -17.29
N ASN A 456 -8.99 -8.18 -18.04
CA ASN A 456 -10.22 -8.93 -18.23
C ASN A 456 -9.94 -10.23 -19.00
N GLY A 457 -10.61 -11.31 -18.60
CA GLY A 457 -10.42 -12.66 -19.13
C GLY A 457 -9.32 -13.49 -18.46
N ASP A 458 -8.37 -12.88 -17.74
CA ASP A 458 -7.33 -13.63 -17.00
C ASP A 458 -7.98 -14.54 -15.93
N ILE A 459 -7.68 -15.84 -15.98
CA ILE A 459 -8.20 -16.83 -15.03
C ILE A 459 -7.29 -16.88 -13.80
N LEU A 460 -7.87 -16.50 -12.67
CA LEU A 460 -7.24 -16.46 -11.36
C LEU A 460 -7.73 -17.67 -10.54
N THR A 461 -6.83 -18.35 -9.82
CA THR A 461 -7.18 -19.49 -8.95
C THR A 461 -6.92 -19.13 -7.50
N ALA A 462 -7.88 -19.41 -6.62
CA ALA A 462 -7.79 -19.11 -5.19
C ALA A 462 -7.21 -20.26 -4.39
N GLU A 463 -6.35 -19.92 -3.44
CA GLU A 463 -5.85 -20.78 -2.36
C GLU A 463 -6.89 -20.92 -1.23
N VAL A 464 -7.87 -20.02 -1.16
CA VAL A 464 -8.87 -19.92 -0.09
C VAL A 464 -10.29 -20.32 -0.54
N ASN A 465 -11.07 -20.78 0.44
CA ASN A 465 -12.50 -21.07 0.30
C ASN A 465 -13.21 -20.75 1.64
N PRO A 466 -14.12 -19.77 1.71
CA PRO A 466 -14.61 -18.93 0.61
C PRO A 466 -13.53 -18.02 0.02
N LEU A 467 -13.70 -17.62 -1.24
CA LEU A 467 -12.98 -16.53 -1.89
C LEU A 467 -13.76 -15.21 -1.66
N PRO A 468 -13.20 -14.23 -0.92
CA PRO A 468 -13.74 -12.88 -0.89
C PRO A 468 -13.42 -12.16 -2.21
N VAL A 469 -14.43 -11.48 -2.75
CA VAL A 469 -14.29 -10.56 -3.88
C VAL A 469 -14.72 -9.19 -3.40
N PHE A 470 -13.74 -8.44 -2.91
CA PHE A 470 -13.92 -7.06 -2.45
C PHE A 470 -13.98 -6.13 -3.67
N SER A 471 -14.80 -5.09 -3.62
CA SER A 471 -14.82 -4.07 -4.67
C SER A 471 -15.14 -2.71 -4.07
N TYR A 472 -14.63 -1.66 -4.71
CA TYR A 472 -14.81 -0.31 -4.22
C TYR A 472 -15.06 0.68 -5.37
N ASN A 473 -15.72 1.79 -5.04
CA ASN A 473 -15.98 2.89 -5.97
C ASN A 473 -16.11 4.22 -5.20
N ARG A 474 -15.50 5.30 -5.70
CA ARG A 474 -15.79 6.70 -5.34
C ARG A 474 -16.26 7.55 -6.52
N TYR A 475 -16.31 7.02 -7.74
CA TYR A 475 -16.65 7.76 -8.97
C TYR A 475 -17.85 7.20 -9.73
N TYR A 476 -18.93 7.99 -9.82
CA TYR A 476 -20.19 7.66 -10.52
C TYR A 476 -20.70 6.26 -10.12
N ILE A 477 -21.25 5.48 -11.06
CA ILE A 477 -21.41 4.02 -10.95
C ILE A 477 -20.31 3.29 -11.73
N THR A 478 -19.91 2.13 -11.25
CA THR A 478 -19.13 1.14 -12.00
C THR A 478 -19.96 -0.13 -12.14
N LYS A 479 -19.86 -0.81 -13.29
CA LYS A 479 -20.44 -2.14 -13.48
C LYS A 479 -19.31 -3.15 -13.62
N TYR A 480 -19.50 -4.33 -13.04
CA TYR A 480 -18.59 -5.46 -13.17
C TYR A 480 -19.38 -6.69 -13.57
N SER A 481 -18.79 -7.47 -14.48
CA SER A 481 -19.18 -8.83 -14.80
C SER A 481 -18.02 -9.74 -14.44
N PHE A 482 -18.27 -10.80 -13.66
CA PHE A 482 -17.24 -11.79 -13.34
C PHE A 482 -17.78 -13.20 -13.46
N SER A 483 -16.93 -14.11 -13.95
CA SER A 483 -17.20 -15.54 -14.01
C SER A 483 -16.46 -16.27 -12.91
N TYR A 484 -17.11 -17.26 -12.30
CA TYR A 484 -16.54 -18.11 -11.26
C TYR A 484 -16.97 -19.57 -11.44
N ARG A 485 -16.08 -20.48 -11.06
CA ARG A 485 -16.34 -21.92 -10.94
C ARG A 485 -15.46 -22.51 -9.86
N TYR A 486 -15.58 -23.80 -9.58
CA TYR A 486 -14.53 -24.57 -8.96
C TYR A 486 -13.91 -25.53 -9.98
N GLY A 487 -12.65 -25.87 -9.79
CA GLY A 487 -12.02 -27.02 -10.43
C GLY A 487 -11.69 -28.09 -9.40
N ASP A 488 -11.15 -29.22 -9.86
CA ASP A 488 -10.10 -29.86 -9.08
C ASP A 488 -9.03 -28.81 -8.73
N GLY A 489 -8.43 -28.95 -7.55
CA GLY A 489 -7.60 -27.90 -7.01
C GLY A 489 -6.46 -27.50 -7.95
N LEU A 490 -5.75 -26.41 -7.59
CA LEU A 490 -4.31 -26.53 -7.72
C LEU A 490 -3.96 -27.85 -7.00
N GLU A 491 -3.32 -28.80 -7.69
CA GLU A 491 -2.53 -29.78 -6.98
C GLU A 491 -1.64 -28.94 -6.07
N ARG A 492 -1.88 -29.01 -4.74
CA ARG A 492 -0.97 -28.37 -3.79
C ARG A 492 0.37 -28.96 -4.13
N GLU A 493 1.28 -28.14 -4.66
CA GLU A 493 2.54 -28.63 -5.23
C GLU A 493 3.10 -29.67 -4.28
N THR A 494 3.24 -30.89 -4.81
CA THR A 494 3.48 -32.08 -4.02
C THR A 494 4.60 -31.78 -3.06
N CYS A 495 4.35 -31.99 -1.75
CA CYS A 495 5.32 -31.94 -0.67
C CYS A 495 6.71 -32.31 -1.21
N ALA A 496 7.59 -31.32 -1.32
CA ALA A 496 8.85 -31.41 -2.07
C ALA A 496 10.03 -31.13 -1.13
N ASP A 497 11.14 -31.82 -1.39
CA ASP A 497 12.40 -31.53 -0.74
C ASP A 497 13.01 -30.26 -1.36
N THR A 498 13.57 -29.38 -0.54
CA THR A 498 14.30 -28.18 -1.00
C THR A 498 15.78 -28.47 -1.25
N ALA A 499 16.27 -29.61 -0.77
CA ALA A 499 17.53 -30.24 -1.18
C ALA A 499 17.26 -31.37 -2.19
N ASP A 500 18.30 -31.80 -2.91
CA ASP A 500 18.19 -32.95 -3.81
C ASP A 500 18.04 -34.28 -3.03
N LYS A 501 17.52 -35.29 -3.73
CA LYS A 501 17.19 -36.60 -3.17
C LYS A 501 18.40 -37.35 -2.61
N ASP A 502 19.58 -37.20 -3.23
CA ASP A 502 20.78 -37.91 -2.82
C ASP A 502 21.35 -37.27 -1.55
N THR A 503 21.37 -35.94 -1.47
CA THR A 503 21.64 -35.17 -0.24
C THR A 503 20.69 -35.57 0.89
N CYS A 504 19.37 -35.59 0.66
CA CYS A 504 18.40 -36.00 1.68
C CYS A 504 18.58 -37.46 2.13
N THR A 505 18.93 -38.37 1.22
CA THR A 505 19.19 -39.78 1.54
C THR A 505 20.46 -39.95 2.37
N ALA A 506 21.54 -39.24 2.02
CA ALA A 506 22.79 -39.22 2.80
C ALA A 506 22.58 -38.66 4.21
N LEU A 507 21.86 -37.54 4.36
CA LEU A 507 21.61 -36.91 5.66
C LEU A 507 20.71 -37.79 6.55
N LYS A 508 19.69 -38.44 5.98
CA LYS A 508 18.87 -39.44 6.69
C LYS A 508 19.72 -40.60 7.20
N SER A 509 20.56 -41.19 6.33
CA SER A 509 21.46 -42.27 6.72
C SER A 509 22.48 -41.85 7.79
N ALA A 510 22.96 -40.61 7.75
CA ALA A 510 23.84 -40.07 8.79
C ALA A 510 23.14 -39.94 10.16
N ILE A 511 21.86 -39.54 10.19
CA ILE A 511 21.04 -39.51 11.42
C ILE A 511 20.78 -40.93 11.94
N ASP A 512 20.42 -41.88 11.06
CA ASP A 512 20.20 -43.28 11.42
C ASP A 512 21.49 -43.95 11.97
N GLN A 513 22.66 -43.42 11.60
CA GLN A 513 23.99 -43.78 12.13
C GLN A 513 24.43 -42.97 13.36
N GLY A 514 23.58 -42.09 13.91
CA GLY A 514 23.83 -41.34 15.14
C GLY A 514 24.59 -40.02 15.00
N CYS A 515 24.72 -39.46 13.79
CA CYS A 515 25.41 -38.19 13.56
C CYS A 515 24.58 -36.99 14.04
N SER A 516 25.05 -36.30 15.08
CA SER A 516 24.37 -35.14 15.70
C SER A 516 24.86 -33.77 15.20
N VAL A 517 25.49 -33.72 14.02
CA VAL A 517 26.11 -32.48 13.47
C VAL A 517 25.08 -31.55 12.83
N TYR A 518 23.92 -32.07 12.44
CA TYR A 518 22.82 -31.31 11.82
C TYR A 518 21.62 -31.22 12.76
N ASP A 519 20.97 -30.06 12.78
CA ASP A 519 19.72 -29.85 13.51
C ASP A 519 18.57 -30.62 12.82
N GLN A 520 17.87 -31.45 13.59
CA GLN A 520 16.71 -32.19 13.09
C GLN A 520 15.58 -31.28 12.60
N ALA A 521 15.40 -30.08 13.15
CA ALA A 521 14.36 -29.15 12.68
C ALA A 521 14.67 -28.69 11.26
N GLN A 522 15.91 -28.28 10.99
CA GLN A 522 16.37 -27.88 9.66
C GLN A 522 16.23 -29.02 8.64
N LEU A 523 16.59 -30.25 9.01
CA LEU A 523 16.47 -31.39 8.10
C LEU A 523 15.02 -31.71 7.71
N LYS A 524 14.08 -31.58 8.66
CA LYS A 524 12.64 -31.81 8.42
C LYS A 524 12.03 -30.78 7.47
N VAL A 525 12.58 -29.55 7.44
CA VAL A 525 12.21 -28.52 6.46
C VAL A 525 12.86 -28.78 5.09
N MET A 526 14.11 -29.24 5.08
CA MET A 526 14.84 -29.47 3.82
C MET A 526 14.40 -30.73 3.06
N CYS A 527 14.02 -31.78 3.79
CA CYS A 527 13.78 -33.13 3.28
C CYS A 527 12.39 -33.68 3.65
N ALA A 528 11.37 -32.82 3.69
CA ALA A 528 10.02 -33.15 4.17
C ALA A 528 9.36 -34.34 3.43
N ALA A 529 9.64 -34.51 2.13
CA ALA A 529 9.15 -35.61 1.31
C ALA A 529 9.98 -36.88 1.52
N SER A 530 11.31 -36.78 1.46
CA SER A 530 12.22 -37.92 1.72
C SER A 530 12.15 -38.47 3.15
N MET A 531 11.63 -37.67 4.09
CA MET A 531 11.41 -38.05 5.50
C MET A 531 9.97 -38.49 5.81
N ASP A 532 9.07 -38.57 4.82
CA ASP A 532 7.66 -38.98 5.02
C ASP A 532 6.93 -38.12 6.09
N LEU A 533 7.02 -36.79 5.98
CA LEU A 533 6.38 -35.87 6.94
C LEU A 533 5.10 -35.25 6.39
N CYS A 534 4.81 -35.49 5.11
CA CYS A 534 3.67 -34.97 4.39
C CYS A 534 2.34 -35.54 4.94
N GLY A 535 1.43 -34.67 5.39
CA GLY A 535 0.08 -35.07 5.79
C GLY A 535 -0.09 -35.60 7.22
N LYS A 536 0.97 -35.62 8.04
CA LYS A 536 0.87 -35.91 9.48
C LYS A 536 0.36 -34.67 10.22
N THR A 537 -0.75 -34.80 10.95
CA THR A 537 -1.25 -33.75 11.84
C THR A 537 -0.32 -33.58 13.03
N ALA A 538 -0.10 -32.34 13.47
CA ALA A 538 0.73 -32.05 14.64
C ALA A 538 0.22 -32.81 15.88
N ASP A 539 1.14 -33.55 16.51
CA ASP A 539 0.87 -34.22 17.78
C ASP A 539 0.79 -33.19 18.92
N THR A 540 0.00 -33.48 19.95
CA THR A 540 -0.36 -32.49 20.98
C THR A 540 0.79 -32.01 21.89
N ASP A 541 1.98 -32.60 21.78
CA ASP A 541 3.18 -32.30 22.58
C ASP A 541 4.25 -31.46 21.84
N CYS A 542 3.89 -30.68 20.81
CA CYS A 542 4.83 -29.81 20.10
C CYS A 542 5.48 -28.75 21.02
N ALA A 543 6.77 -28.92 21.33
CA ALA A 543 7.48 -28.19 22.38
C ALA A 543 8.68 -27.35 21.90
N ASP A 544 8.49 -26.50 20.89
CA ASP A 544 9.45 -25.44 20.54
C ASP A 544 9.41 -24.31 21.58
N ARG A 545 10.18 -24.48 22.67
CA ARG A 545 10.35 -23.45 23.69
C ARG A 545 11.42 -22.45 23.26
N PHE A 546 11.10 -21.16 23.24
CA PHE A 546 12.11 -20.10 23.20
C PHE A 546 13.19 -20.32 24.28
N SER A 547 14.41 -19.84 24.05
CA SER A 547 15.45 -19.86 25.09
C SER A 547 14.98 -19.08 26.33
N THR A 548 15.45 -19.45 27.52
CA THR A 548 15.11 -18.75 28.77
C THR A 548 15.60 -17.29 28.80
N SER A 549 16.53 -16.91 27.91
CA SER A 549 16.92 -15.53 27.61
C SER A 549 15.92 -14.73 26.78
N GLN A 550 14.93 -15.38 26.15
CA GLN A 550 13.93 -14.77 25.26
C GLN A 550 12.49 -14.90 25.81
N CYS A 551 12.24 -15.83 26.73
CA CYS A 551 10.99 -15.92 27.47
C CYS A 551 11.21 -16.43 28.90
N SER A 552 10.78 -15.66 29.91
CA SER A 552 10.93 -16.05 31.33
C SER A 552 9.73 -16.80 31.90
N THR A 553 8.58 -16.75 31.22
CA THR A 553 7.29 -17.19 31.78
C THR A 553 6.36 -17.68 30.67
N TYR A 554 5.70 -18.82 30.88
CA TYR A 554 4.81 -19.45 29.91
C TYR A 554 3.42 -19.69 30.50
N SER A 555 2.39 -19.68 29.67
CA SER A 555 1.04 -20.10 30.03
C SER A 555 0.91 -21.63 30.00
N ALA A 556 -0.19 -22.16 30.56
CA ALA A 556 -0.51 -23.59 30.52
C ALA A 556 -0.64 -24.17 29.09
N ASN A 557 -0.78 -23.30 28.09
CA ASN A 557 -0.94 -23.65 26.67
C ASN A 557 0.36 -23.45 25.87
N GLY A 558 1.52 -23.32 26.54
CA GLY A 558 2.83 -23.16 25.91
C GLY A 558 3.15 -21.76 25.36
N MET A 559 2.23 -20.78 25.46
CA MET A 559 2.49 -19.42 24.97
C MET A 559 3.38 -18.63 25.93
N CYS A 560 4.38 -17.92 25.40
CA CYS A 560 5.19 -16.98 26.18
C CYS A 560 4.35 -15.81 26.73
N SER A 561 4.52 -15.46 28.00
CA SER A 561 3.73 -14.44 28.70
C SER A 561 4.54 -13.34 29.40
N SER A 562 5.86 -13.27 29.18
CA SER A 562 6.74 -12.26 29.79
C SER A 562 6.63 -10.87 29.14
N GLN A 563 6.57 -9.81 29.96
CA GLN A 563 6.36 -8.42 29.51
C GLN A 563 7.64 -7.73 28.99
N THR A 564 8.07 -8.03 27.76
CA THR A 564 9.03 -7.18 27.00
C THR A 564 8.83 -7.34 25.49
N PRO A 565 9.14 -6.32 24.67
CA PRO A 565 8.70 -6.27 23.27
C PRO A 565 9.54 -7.17 22.36
N LEU A 566 8.87 -8.05 21.62
CA LEU A 566 9.47 -8.90 20.59
C LEU A 566 10.02 -8.04 19.44
N VAL A 567 11.23 -8.39 18.99
CA VAL A 567 11.93 -7.76 17.85
C VAL A 567 12.18 -8.84 16.81
N SER A 568 11.89 -8.51 15.55
CA SER A 568 12.18 -9.25 14.30
C SER A 568 11.68 -10.69 14.17
N GLU A 569 10.73 -10.85 13.25
CA GLU A 569 10.73 -11.86 12.17
C GLU A 569 11.07 -13.32 12.53
N PHE A 570 10.03 -14.15 12.63
CA PHE A 570 9.76 -15.25 11.68
C PHE A 570 8.27 -15.62 11.79
N VAL A 571 7.56 -15.69 10.66
CA VAL A 571 6.21 -16.33 10.60
C VAL A 571 6.37 -17.67 9.89
N CYS A 572 6.97 -18.61 10.59
CA CYS A 572 6.93 -20.04 10.29
C CYS A 572 6.88 -20.78 11.62
N ALA A 573 5.97 -21.75 11.74
CA ALA A 573 6.00 -22.70 12.85
C ALA A 573 7.10 -23.72 12.56
N ALA A 574 8.28 -23.53 13.15
CA ALA A 574 9.51 -24.22 12.77
C ALA A 574 9.47 -25.77 12.88
N THR A 575 8.50 -26.33 13.61
CA THR A 575 8.26 -27.79 13.67
C THR A 575 6.85 -28.24 13.25
N CYS A 576 5.93 -27.35 12.88
CA CYS A 576 4.50 -27.70 12.69
C CYS A 576 4.03 -27.78 11.21
N GLY A 577 4.96 -27.94 10.27
CA GLY A 577 4.65 -28.66 9.02
C GLY A 577 4.14 -27.87 7.80
N PHE A 578 4.28 -26.53 7.76
CA PHE A 578 4.15 -25.78 6.49
C PHE A 578 5.16 -24.65 6.40
N CYS A 579 6.13 -24.79 5.48
CA CYS A 579 6.83 -23.66 4.87
C CYS A 579 6.26 -23.47 3.47
N ILE A 580 5.67 -22.31 3.20
CA ILE A 580 5.53 -21.80 1.84
C ILE A 580 6.80 -21.03 1.49
N ASN A 581 7.19 -21.05 0.21
CA ASN A 581 8.47 -20.51 -0.28
C ASN A 581 8.73 -19.05 0.17
N PRO A 582 10.01 -18.63 0.26
CA PRO A 582 10.37 -17.33 0.82
C PRO A 582 9.82 -16.18 -0.06
N VAL A 583 9.32 -15.15 0.63
CA VAL A 583 9.01 -13.82 0.09
C VAL A 583 9.93 -12.81 0.77
#